data_AF-A0A2A2KW27-F1
#
_entry.id   AF-A0A2A2KW27-F1
#
_cell.length_a   1.000
_cell.length_b   1.000
_cell.length_c   1.000
_cell.angle_alpha   90.00
_cell.angle_beta   90.00
_cell.angle_gamma   90.00
#
_symmetry.space_group_name_H-M   'P 1'
#
loop_
_entity.id
_entity.type
_entity.pdbx_description
1 polymer ?
#
loop_
_entity_poly.entity_id
_entity_poly.type
_entity_poly.pdbx_seq_one_letter_code
_entity_poly.pdbx_strand_id
1 'polypeptide(L)'
;MSFDKQLIELREAVKGVERFNPANIALLEKCIDFMIKEQKYDREIVLNLLQLYQLNPNRYNKDYECLALLKALSQMPKKDFVLAKYLMIPAHRVKPEDEKTSPPNINLESVQMVINLGKVLEGNDFATFWKLVNEEYQPSGEEDEPFPEPKCVKELIARCPGFIDNIKLFASESITNTFETVDTDILKRLLNANDAEIKRFATKFDWNEDAENGGTFLIKKHSVYTKQRVFEEKIGLPEVSDVLARLPNAMKGFSK
;
A
#
# COMPACT_ATOMS: atom_id res chain seq x y z
N MET A 1 -15.22 -22.40 -2.36
CA MET A 1 -15.95 -21.11 -2.46
C MET A 1 -15.05 -20.15 -3.21
N SER A 2 -15.59 -19.36 -4.15
CA SER A 2 -14.84 -18.34 -4.90
C SER A 2 -15.08 -16.96 -4.28
N PHE A 3 -14.12 -16.05 -4.39
CA PHE A 3 -14.18 -14.67 -3.92
C PHE A 3 -15.48 -13.98 -4.33
N ASP A 4 -15.93 -14.18 -5.57
CA ASP A 4 -17.11 -13.49 -6.11
C ASP A 4 -18.40 -13.90 -5.37
N LYS A 5 -18.49 -15.15 -4.90
CA LYS A 5 -19.64 -15.62 -4.11
C LYS A 5 -19.66 -14.99 -2.71
N GLN A 6 -18.50 -14.93 -2.06
CA GLN A 6 -18.39 -14.29 -0.74
C GLN A 6 -18.55 -12.78 -0.80
N LEU A 7 -18.13 -12.16 -1.91
CA LEU A 7 -18.34 -10.74 -2.16
C LEU A 7 -19.83 -10.41 -2.27
N ILE A 8 -20.62 -11.25 -2.94
CA ILE A 8 -22.08 -11.09 -3.02
C ILE A 8 -22.70 -11.23 -1.63
N GLU A 9 -22.35 -12.29 -0.90
CA GLU A 9 -22.84 -12.52 0.47
C GLU A 9 -22.49 -11.37 1.42
N LEU A 10 -21.25 -10.86 1.34
CA LEU A 10 -20.81 -9.70 2.11
C LEU A 10 -21.56 -8.43 1.69
N ARG A 11 -21.74 -8.18 0.39
CA ARG A 11 -22.47 -7.00 -0.08
C ARG A 11 -23.95 -7.04 0.29
N GLU A 12 -24.52 -8.22 0.49
CA GLU A 12 -25.86 -8.38 1.06
C GLU A 12 -25.87 -8.16 2.57
N ALA A 13 -24.89 -8.72 3.28
CA ALA A 13 -24.74 -8.57 4.74
C ALA A 13 -24.35 -7.16 5.19
N VAL A 14 -23.69 -6.37 4.34
CA VAL A 14 -23.16 -5.03 4.66
C VAL A 14 -24.12 -3.91 4.21
N LYS A 15 -25.38 -4.23 3.85
CA LYS A 15 -26.37 -3.20 3.50
C LYS A 15 -26.84 -2.41 4.72
N GLY A 16 -26.86 -1.08 4.60
CA GLY A 16 -27.46 -0.19 5.60
C GLY A 16 -26.69 -0.16 6.92
N VAL A 17 -27.37 -0.45 8.03
CA VAL A 17 -26.83 -0.35 9.39
C VAL A 17 -25.95 -1.57 9.76
N GLU A 18 -26.18 -2.72 9.11
CA GLU A 18 -25.44 -3.97 9.35
C GLU A 18 -23.95 -3.86 8.97
N ARG A 19 -23.54 -2.82 8.23
CA ARG A 19 -22.13 -2.53 7.94
C ARG A 19 -21.27 -2.33 9.20
N PHE A 20 -21.87 -1.94 10.31
CA PHE A 20 -21.19 -1.75 11.59
C PHE A 20 -21.30 -2.96 12.52
N ASN A 21 -21.92 -4.05 12.06
CA ASN A 21 -22.10 -5.23 12.88
C ASN A 21 -20.76 -5.95 13.10
N PRO A 22 -20.28 -6.11 14.35
CA PRO A 22 -19.03 -6.80 14.65
C PRO A 22 -19.06 -8.30 14.29
N ALA A 23 -20.23 -8.88 14.03
CA ALA A 23 -20.35 -10.25 13.50
C ALA A 23 -19.74 -10.39 12.10
N ASN A 24 -19.69 -9.30 11.31
CA ASN A 24 -19.18 -9.29 9.94
C ASN A 24 -17.65 -9.30 9.87
N ILE A 25 -16.94 -9.07 10.99
CA ILE A 25 -15.46 -9.09 11.03
C ILE A 25 -14.93 -10.43 10.52
N ALA A 26 -15.46 -11.55 11.00
CA ALA A 26 -15.01 -12.88 10.58
C ALA A 26 -15.28 -13.19 9.10
N LEU A 27 -16.28 -12.55 8.50
CA LEU A 27 -16.55 -12.66 7.06
C LEU A 27 -15.58 -11.80 6.25
N LEU A 28 -15.30 -10.57 6.72
CA LEU A 28 -14.34 -9.65 6.11
C LEU A 28 -12.91 -10.20 6.14
N GLU A 29 -12.48 -10.78 7.26
CA GLU A 29 -11.18 -11.46 7.39
C GLU A 29 -11.05 -12.58 6.35
N LYS A 30 -12.07 -13.44 6.23
CA LYS A 30 -12.11 -14.47 5.17
C LYS A 30 -12.04 -13.85 3.79
N CYS A 31 -12.80 -12.80 3.51
CA CYS A 31 -12.74 -12.13 2.22
C CYS A 31 -11.33 -11.61 1.89
N ILE A 32 -10.56 -11.14 2.87
CA ILE A 32 -9.15 -10.78 2.68
C ILE A 32 -8.31 -11.98 2.29
N ASP A 33 -8.48 -13.13 2.94
CA ASP A 33 -7.78 -14.37 2.56
C ASP A 33 -8.08 -14.75 1.09
N PHE A 34 -9.33 -14.59 0.65
CA PHE A 34 -9.70 -14.81 -0.76
C PHE A 34 -9.15 -13.72 -1.69
N MET A 35 -9.07 -12.45 -1.28
CA MET A 35 -8.43 -11.38 -2.06
C MET A 35 -6.94 -11.64 -2.27
N ILE A 36 -6.28 -12.23 -1.28
CA ILE A 36 -4.87 -12.63 -1.35
C ILE A 36 -4.75 -13.83 -2.29
N LYS A 37 -5.56 -14.87 -2.07
CA LYS A 37 -5.49 -16.13 -2.84
C LYS A 37 -5.87 -15.97 -4.32
N GLU A 38 -6.90 -15.20 -4.64
CA GLU A 38 -7.33 -14.93 -6.02
C GLU A 38 -6.67 -13.68 -6.63
N GLN A 39 -5.76 -13.02 -5.90
CA GLN A 39 -5.09 -11.78 -6.31
C GLN A 39 -6.05 -10.63 -6.69
N LYS A 40 -7.30 -10.66 -6.23
CA LYS A 40 -8.30 -9.60 -6.42
C LYS A 40 -8.18 -8.52 -5.34
N TYR A 41 -8.83 -7.39 -5.56
CA TYR A 41 -8.85 -6.29 -4.61
C TYR A 41 -10.21 -5.60 -4.60
N ASP A 42 -10.78 -5.44 -3.41
CA ASP A 42 -11.96 -4.61 -3.15
C ASP A 42 -11.66 -3.64 -2.00
N ARG A 43 -11.68 -2.35 -2.32
CA ARG A 43 -11.39 -1.26 -1.39
C ARG A 43 -12.38 -1.22 -0.22
N GLU A 44 -13.66 -1.50 -0.48
CA GLU A 44 -14.69 -1.37 0.56
C GLU A 44 -14.50 -2.40 1.66
N ILE A 45 -14.05 -3.61 1.32
CA ILE A 45 -13.73 -4.66 2.29
C ILE A 45 -12.62 -4.21 3.23
N VAL A 46 -11.53 -3.66 2.66
CA VAL A 46 -10.39 -3.17 3.43
C VAL A 46 -10.81 -2.04 4.37
N LEU A 47 -11.50 -1.02 3.85
CA LEU A 47 -11.92 0.14 4.66
C LEU A 47 -12.94 -0.26 5.74
N ASN A 48 -13.90 -1.13 5.43
CA ASN A 48 -14.90 -1.59 6.38
C ASN A 48 -14.28 -2.42 7.51
N LEU A 49 -13.29 -3.29 7.20
CA LEU A 49 -12.60 -4.04 8.24
C LEU A 49 -11.85 -3.12 9.20
N LEU A 50 -11.04 -2.20 8.66
CA LEU A 50 -10.28 -1.25 9.48
C LEU A 50 -11.21 -0.38 10.33
N GLN A 51 -12.33 0.06 9.75
CA GLN A 51 -13.35 0.80 10.48
C GLN A 51 -13.98 -0.02 11.60
N LEU A 52 -14.32 -1.29 11.38
CA LEU A 52 -14.88 -2.16 12.42
C LEU A 52 -13.89 -2.41 13.56
N TYR A 53 -12.59 -2.51 13.26
CA TYR A 53 -11.54 -2.59 14.27
C TYR A 53 -11.44 -1.32 15.11
N GLN A 54 -11.59 -0.14 14.52
CA GLN A 54 -11.65 1.11 15.30
C GLN A 54 -12.85 1.15 16.25
N LEU A 55 -14.00 0.62 15.83
CA LEU A 55 -15.23 0.60 16.63
C LEU A 55 -15.24 -0.49 17.70
N ASN A 56 -14.52 -1.59 17.47
CA ASN A 56 -14.54 -2.77 18.33
C ASN A 56 -13.12 -3.22 18.70
N PRO A 57 -12.43 -2.52 19.62
CA PRO A 57 -11.06 -2.87 20.02
C PRO A 57 -10.91 -4.32 20.52
N ASN A 58 -11.96 -4.88 21.13
CA ASN A 58 -11.95 -6.24 21.67
C ASN A 58 -11.89 -7.35 20.61
N ARG A 59 -12.19 -7.04 19.34
CA ARG A 59 -12.17 -7.99 18.21
C ARG A 59 -11.06 -7.66 17.21
N TYR A 60 -10.13 -6.82 17.61
CA TYR A 60 -9.02 -6.41 16.76
C TYR A 60 -8.10 -7.59 16.47
N ASN A 61 -7.80 -7.80 15.18
CA ASN A 61 -6.85 -8.79 14.72
C ASN A 61 -5.74 -8.13 13.90
N LYS A 62 -4.54 -8.15 14.47
CA LYS A 62 -3.35 -7.49 13.93
C LYS A 62 -2.88 -8.06 12.60
N ASP A 63 -3.00 -9.38 12.40
CA ASP A 63 -2.52 -10.01 11.18
C ASP A 63 -3.36 -9.56 9.98
N TYR A 64 -4.67 -9.44 10.15
CA TYR A 64 -5.56 -8.95 9.10
C TYR A 64 -5.47 -7.44 8.88
N GLU A 65 -5.21 -6.62 9.91
CA GLU A 65 -4.90 -5.18 9.69
C GLU A 65 -3.64 -5.04 8.83
N CYS A 66 -2.57 -5.77 9.17
CA CYS A 66 -1.32 -5.75 8.41
C CYS A 66 -1.51 -6.23 6.95
N LEU A 67 -2.25 -7.32 6.74
CA LEU A 67 -2.57 -7.84 5.41
C LEU A 67 -3.44 -6.86 4.60
N ALA A 68 -4.43 -6.23 5.24
CA ALA A 68 -5.29 -5.24 4.60
C ALA A 68 -4.49 -4.02 4.13
N LEU A 69 -3.59 -3.51 4.97
CA LEU A 69 -2.69 -2.39 4.65
C LEU A 69 -1.70 -2.76 3.55
N LEU A 70 -1.09 -3.94 3.63
CA LEU A 70 -0.17 -4.42 2.61
C LEU A 70 -0.90 -4.59 1.27
N LYS A 71 -2.13 -5.10 1.28
CA LYS A 71 -2.95 -5.22 0.08
C LYS A 71 -3.33 -3.84 -0.48
N ALA A 72 -3.70 -2.87 0.36
CA ALA A 72 -3.95 -1.49 -0.08
C ALA A 72 -2.69 -0.85 -0.68
N LEU A 73 -1.52 -1.06 -0.06
CA LEU A 73 -0.23 -0.61 -0.55
C LEU A 73 0.12 -1.23 -1.92
N SER A 74 -0.27 -2.49 -2.14
CA SER A 74 -0.09 -3.15 -3.45
C SER A 74 -0.92 -2.55 -4.58
N GLN A 75 -1.83 -1.62 -4.29
CA GLN A 75 -2.72 -0.99 -5.27
C GLN A 75 -2.32 0.46 -5.60
N MET A 76 -1.13 0.89 -5.18
CA MET A 76 -0.49 2.11 -5.67
C MET A 76 -0.57 2.17 -7.21
N PRO A 77 -0.92 3.32 -7.82
CA PRO A 77 -0.95 4.69 -7.27
C PRO A 77 -2.29 5.13 -6.67
N LYS A 78 -3.19 4.21 -6.27
CA LYS A 78 -4.47 4.59 -5.68
C LYS A 78 -4.30 5.13 -4.25
N LYS A 79 -5.09 6.15 -3.90
CA LYS A 79 -5.16 6.80 -2.56
C LYS A 79 -5.66 5.90 -1.42
N ASP A 80 -5.94 4.64 -1.71
CA ASP A 80 -6.56 3.72 -0.77
C ASP A 80 -5.64 3.45 0.43
N PHE A 81 -4.33 3.45 0.22
CA PHE A 81 -3.36 3.25 1.29
C PHE A 81 -3.36 4.41 2.29
N VAL A 82 -3.48 5.65 1.82
CA VAL A 82 -3.56 6.83 2.70
C VAL A 82 -4.88 6.84 3.47
N LEU A 83 -6.00 6.49 2.82
CA LEU A 83 -7.28 6.33 3.51
C LEU A 83 -7.22 5.21 4.57
N ALA A 84 -6.58 4.09 4.24
CA ALA A 84 -6.36 3.00 5.18
C ALA A 84 -5.54 3.45 6.39
N LYS A 85 -4.45 4.22 6.20
CA LYS A 85 -3.67 4.86 7.27
C LYS A 85 -4.56 5.69 8.21
N TYR A 86 -5.51 6.47 7.67
CA TYR A 86 -6.47 7.26 8.47
C TYR A 86 -7.53 6.42 9.19
N LEU A 87 -7.68 5.15 8.88
CA LEU A 87 -8.59 4.21 9.55
C LEU A 87 -7.87 3.24 10.48
N MET A 88 -6.56 3.36 10.65
CA MET A 88 -5.82 2.57 11.64
C MET A 88 -6.17 3.02 13.06
N ILE A 89 -6.05 2.10 14.02
CA ILE A 89 -6.29 2.38 15.45
C ILE A 89 -5.33 3.50 15.91
N PRO A 90 -5.81 4.50 16.69
CA PRO A 90 -4.98 5.63 17.13
C PRO A 90 -3.67 5.22 17.85
N ALA A 91 -3.66 4.10 18.56
CA ALA A 91 -2.46 3.55 19.22
C ALA A 91 -1.33 3.22 18.22
N HIS A 92 -1.65 2.87 16.96
CA HIS A 92 -0.66 2.65 15.90
C HIS A 92 -0.22 3.95 15.20
N ARG A 93 -0.82 5.11 15.52
CA ARG A 93 -0.46 6.42 14.93
C ARG A 93 0.59 7.17 15.73
N VAL A 94 0.76 6.80 17.01
CA VAL A 94 1.68 7.49 17.92
C VAL A 94 3.07 6.95 17.67
N LYS A 95 4.01 7.85 17.38
CA LYS A 95 5.44 7.53 17.36
C LYS A 95 5.87 7.13 18.78
N PRO A 96 6.85 6.23 18.94
CA PRO A 96 7.32 5.75 20.25
C PRO A 96 7.91 6.83 21.19
N GLU A 97 7.92 8.11 20.79
CA GLU A 97 8.43 9.24 21.58
C GLU A 97 7.54 9.64 22.78
N ASP A 98 6.25 9.30 22.79
CA ASP A 98 5.33 9.63 23.90
C ASP A 98 5.09 8.47 24.89
N GLU A 99 5.74 7.32 24.70
CA GLU A 99 5.32 6.05 25.33
C GLU A 99 6.29 5.55 26.41
N LYS A 100 6.52 6.34 27.46
CA LYS A 100 7.22 5.83 28.69
C LYS A 100 6.35 4.93 29.58
N THR A 101 5.15 4.56 29.16
CA THR A 101 4.17 3.89 30.06
C THR A 101 3.45 2.66 29.51
N SER A 102 3.77 2.21 28.30
CA SER A 102 3.16 0.98 27.75
C SER A 102 4.26 0.01 27.34
N PRO A 103 4.10 -1.31 27.58
CA PRO A 103 5.18 -2.27 27.42
C PRO A 103 5.64 -2.33 25.95
N PRO A 104 6.93 -2.58 25.70
CA PRO A 104 7.49 -2.69 24.36
C PRO A 104 6.82 -3.87 23.67
N ASN A 105 5.85 -3.59 22.82
CA ASN A 105 5.12 -4.63 22.12
C ASN A 105 5.82 -4.83 20.79
N ILE A 106 6.63 -5.90 20.72
CA ILE A 106 7.33 -6.45 19.54
C ILE A 106 6.41 -6.55 18.29
N ASN A 107 5.08 -6.43 18.47
CA ASN A 107 4.05 -6.56 17.44
C ASN A 107 3.59 -5.23 16.81
N LEU A 108 4.02 -4.07 17.31
CA LEU A 108 3.83 -2.76 16.65
C LEU A 108 4.70 -2.66 15.38
N GLU A 109 5.76 -3.46 15.34
CA GLU A 109 6.81 -3.39 14.33
C GLU A 109 6.30 -3.75 12.93
N SER A 110 5.51 -4.81 12.75
CA SER A 110 5.06 -5.22 11.41
C SER A 110 4.15 -4.18 10.75
N VAL A 111 3.27 -3.55 11.54
CA VAL A 111 2.37 -2.50 11.06
C VAL A 111 3.15 -1.22 10.75
N GLN A 112 4.09 -0.83 11.60
CA GLN A 112 5.01 0.29 11.33
C GLN A 112 5.90 0.03 10.11
N MET A 113 6.35 -1.21 9.90
CA MET A 113 7.10 -1.61 8.71
C MET A 113 6.28 -1.39 7.44
N VAL A 114 4.99 -1.75 7.40
CA VAL A 114 4.13 -1.45 6.24
C VAL A 114 4.00 0.06 6.02
N ILE A 115 3.87 0.84 7.09
CA ILE A 115 3.80 2.31 7.00
C ILE A 115 5.10 2.88 6.43
N ASN A 116 6.25 2.43 6.92
CA ASN A 116 7.57 2.88 6.46
C ASN A 116 7.85 2.43 5.02
N LEU A 117 7.47 1.20 4.65
CA LEU A 117 7.49 0.72 3.28
C LEU A 117 6.62 1.60 2.37
N GLY A 118 5.45 1.99 2.88
CA GLY A 118 4.58 2.97 2.28
C GLY A 118 5.27 4.29 1.99
N LYS A 119 5.98 4.87 2.96
CA LYS A 119 6.73 6.13 2.78
C LYS A 119 7.83 6.01 1.72
N VAL A 120 8.55 4.89 1.68
CA VAL A 120 9.59 4.62 0.67
C VAL A 120 8.98 4.58 -0.74
N LEU A 121 7.84 3.92 -0.88
CA LEU A 121 7.12 3.82 -2.16
C LEU A 121 6.46 5.14 -2.55
N GLU A 122 5.89 5.89 -1.61
CA GLU A 122 5.38 7.26 -1.81
C GLU A 122 6.49 8.21 -2.25
N GLY A 123 7.71 8.03 -1.72
CA GLY A 123 8.91 8.76 -2.13
C GLY A 123 9.52 8.33 -3.48
N ASN A 124 8.92 7.33 -4.16
CA ASN A 124 9.47 6.69 -5.37
C ASN A 124 10.92 6.18 -5.20
N ASP A 125 11.35 5.87 -3.97
CA ASP A 125 12.67 5.30 -3.72
C ASP A 125 12.62 3.78 -3.88
N PHE A 126 12.46 3.36 -5.13
CA PHE A 126 12.45 1.94 -5.49
C PHE A 126 13.79 1.26 -5.20
N ALA A 127 14.91 2.00 -5.23
CA ALA A 127 16.23 1.42 -4.95
C ALA A 127 16.33 0.94 -3.49
N THR A 128 15.87 1.75 -2.54
CA THR A 128 15.80 1.34 -1.13
C THR A 128 14.79 0.22 -0.92
N PHE A 129 13.63 0.28 -1.59
CA PHE A 129 12.65 -0.80 -1.56
C PHE A 129 13.23 -2.16 -2.00
N TRP A 130 13.96 -2.21 -3.12
CA TRP A 130 14.56 -3.45 -3.61
C TRP A 130 15.67 -3.97 -2.70
N LYS A 131 16.47 -3.08 -2.10
CA LYS A 131 17.46 -3.48 -1.08
C LYS A 131 16.81 -4.13 0.13
N LEU A 132 15.65 -3.63 0.56
CA LEU A 132 14.87 -4.23 1.65
C LEU A 132 14.34 -5.62 1.27
N VAL A 133 13.84 -5.78 0.04
CA VAL A 133 13.34 -7.08 -0.46
C VAL A 133 14.46 -8.09 -0.65
N ASN A 134 15.64 -7.65 -1.10
CA ASN A 134 16.80 -8.49 -1.34
C ASN A 134 17.61 -8.81 -0.06
N GLU A 135 17.16 -8.35 1.12
CA GLU A 135 17.88 -8.49 2.40
C GLU A 135 19.28 -7.82 2.42
N GLU A 136 19.55 -6.92 1.46
CA GLU A 136 20.81 -6.17 1.34
C GLU A 136 20.79 -4.85 2.12
N TYR A 137 19.67 -4.55 2.78
CA TYR A 137 19.53 -3.36 3.59
C TYR A 137 20.34 -3.48 4.88
N GLN A 138 21.31 -2.58 5.05
CA GLN A 138 22.11 -2.47 6.26
C GLN A 138 21.48 -1.42 7.17
N PRO A 139 20.89 -1.80 8.32
CA PRO A 139 20.35 -0.82 9.25
C PRO A 139 21.50 0.02 9.82
N SER A 140 21.34 1.35 9.81
CA SER A 140 22.39 2.30 10.23
C SER A 140 22.57 2.32 11.76
N GLY A 141 21.64 1.71 12.51
CA GLY A 141 21.70 1.62 13.97
C GLY A 141 21.31 2.91 14.69
N GLU A 142 20.70 3.86 13.99
CA GLU A 142 20.16 5.09 14.58
C GLU A 142 18.80 4.85 15.24
N GLU A 143 18.45 5.66 16.25
CA GLU A 143 17.18 5.54 17.00
C GLU A 143 15.93 5.77 16.10
N ASP A 144 16.09 6.48 14.98
CA ASP A 144 15.05 6.75 13.97
C ASP A 144 15.11 5.81 12.74
N GLU A 145 15.84 4.69 12.82
CA GLU A 145 15.99 3.75 11.70
C GLU A 145 14.62 3.23 11.21
N PRO A 146 14.25 3.43 9.92
CA PRO A 146 12.93 3.05 9.44
C PRO A 146 12.69 1.54 9.39
N PHE A 147 13.77 0.75 9.31
CA PHE A 147 13.74 -0.72 9.20
C PHE A 147 14.74 -1.37 10.16
N PRO A 148 14.45 -1.44 11.47
CA PRO A 148 15.34 -2.05 12.46
C PRO A 148 15.54 -3.56 12.23
N GLU A 149 14.55 -4.25 11.64
CA GLU A 149 14.64 -5.67 11.25
C GLU A 149 14.27 -5.92 9.77
N PRO A 150 15.24 -5.87 8.84
CA PRO A 150 14.96 -6.02 7.41
C PRO A 150 14.49 -7.43 7.00
N LYS A 151 14.80 -8.46 7.81
CA LYS A 151 14.42 -9.86 7.53
C LYS A 151 12.90 -10.06 7.49
N CYS A 152 12.18 -9.34 8.35
CA CYS A 152 10.73 -9.45 8.49
C CYS A 152 9.98 -8.88 7.28
N VAL A 153 10.61 -8.00 6.48
CA VAL A 153 9.99 -7.38 5.29
C VAL A 153 9.70 -8.41 4.20
N LYS A 154 10.64 -9.32 3.94
CA LYS A 154 10.47 -10.35 2.92
C LYS A 154 9.38 -11.35 3.30
N GLU A 155 9.34 -11.77 4.56
CA GLU A 155 8.28 -12.64 5.08
C GLU A 155 6.90 -11.98 4.96
N LEU A 156 6.83 -10.67 5.25
CA LEU A 156 5.61 -9.90 5.13
C LEU A 156 5.13 -9.80 3.68
N ILE A 157 6.02 -9.45 2.75
CA ILE A 157 5.69 -9.38 1.32
C ILE A 157 5.28 -10.77 0.78
N ALA A 158 5.91 -11.85 1.26
CA ALA A 158 5.56 -13.21 0.86
C ALA A 158 4.12 -13.61 1.24
N ARG A 159 3.51 -12.96 2.25
CA ARG A 159 2.10 -13.17 2.60
C ARG A 159 1.13 -12.65 1.54
N CYS A 160 1.55 -11.74 0.65
CA CYS A 160 0.71 -11.18 -0.41
C CYS A 160 1.30 -11.50 -1.80
N PRO A 161 0.91 -12.63 -2.43
CA PRO A 161 1.40 -12.98 -3.76
C PRO A 161 0.94 -11.95 -4.80
N GLY A 162 1.86 -11.53 -5.67
CA GLY A 162 1.61 -10.46 -6.66
C GLY A 162 1.88 -9.04 -6.16
N PHE A 163 2.31 -8.86 -4.91
CA PHE A 163 2.72 -7.56 -4.40
C PHE A 163 3.87 -6.97 -5.23
N ILE A 164 4.93 -7.75 -5.45
CA ILE A 164 6.10 -7.35 -6.24
C ILE A 164 5.72 -6.96 -7.67
N ASP A 165 4.84 -7.73 -8.32
CA ASP A 165 4.40 -7.45 -9.69
C ASP A 165 3.62 -6.14 -9.78
N ASN A 166 2.76 -5.86 -8.79
CA ASN A 166 2.05 -4.59 -8.74
C ASN A 166 2.99 -3.40 -8.48
N ILE A 167 4.02 -3.56 -7.63
CA ILE A 167 5.04 -2.53 -7.41
C ILE A 167 5.87 -2.30 -8.69
N LYS A 168 6.25 -3.36 -9.41
CA LYS A 168 6.91 -3.23 -10.73
C LYS A 168 6.03 -2.49 -11.73
N LEU A 169 4.72 -2.74 -11.73
CA LEU A 169 3.77 -2.03 -12.57
C LEU A 169 3.69 -0.55 -12.19
N PHE A 170 3.55 -0.24 -10.91
CA PHE A 170 3.54 1.12 -10.38
C PHE A 170 4.85 1.87 -10.69
N ALA A 171 6.01 1.24 -10.51
CA ALA A 171 7.30 1.80 -10.87
C ALA A 171 7.39 2.08 -12.38
N SER A 172 6.93 1.16 -13.22
CA SER A 172 6.91 1.35 -14.68
C SER A 172 5.99 2.50 -15.10
N GLU A 173 4.81 2.63 -14.50
CA GLU A 173 3.90 3.76 -14.71
C GLU A 173 4.53 5.08 -14.27
N SER A 174 5.17 5.09 -13.10
CA SER A 174 5.84 6.26 -12.55
C SER A 174 6.98 6.70 -13.48
N ILE A 175 7.81 5.77 -13.94
CA ILE A 175 8.90 6.03 -14.89
C ILE A 175 8.32 6.57 -16.21
N THR A 176 7.24 5.97 -16.72
CA THR A 176 6.56 6.39 -17.97
C THR A 176 6.00 7.81 -17.91
N ASN A 177 5.71 8.31 -16.71
CA ASN A 177 5.16 9.64 -16.49
C ASN A 177 6.21 10.69 -16.15
N THR A 178 7.38 10.29 -15.66
CA THR A 178 8.39 11.20 -15.12
C THR A 178 9.62 11.35 -16.00
N PHE A 179 9.99 10.32 -16.77
CA PHE A 179 11.19 10.35 -17.60
C PHE A 179 10.87 10.41 -19.09
N GLU A 180 11.73 11.11 -19.83
CA GLU A 180 11.71 11.18 -21.30
C GLU A 180 12.62 10.11 -21.91
N THR A 181 13.83 9.99 -21.36
CA THR A 181 14.86 9.01 -21.71
C THR A 181 15.44 8.39 -20.44
N VAL A 182 15.60 7.07 -20.41
CA VAL A 182 16.19 6.34 -19.27
C VAL A 182 17.19 5.31 -19.79
N ASP A 183 18.36 5.26 -19.16
CA ASP A 183 19.34 4.21 -19.43
C ASP A 183 18.87 2.84 -18.92
N THR A 184 19.20 1.80 -19.68
CA THR A 184 18.80 0.41 -19.40
C THR A 184 19.31 -0.03 -18.03
N ASP A 185 20.50 0.40 -17.62
CA ASP A 185 21.06 0.06 -16.31
C ASP A 185 20.28 0.70 -15.15
N ILE A 186 19.80 1.93 -15.33
CA ILE A 186 18.95 2.61 -14.36
C ILE A 186 17.59 1.92 -14.30
N LEU A 187 17.03 1.55 -15.45
CA LEU A 187 15.76 0.83 -15.54
C LEU A 187 15.82 -0.55 -14.86
N LYS A 188 16.90 -1.30 -15.08
CA LYS A 188 17.20 -2.57 -14.39
C LYS A 188 17.22 -2.39 -12.88
N ARG A 189 17.90 -1.35 -12.41
CA ARG A 189 18.00 -1.06 -10.97
C ARG A 189 16.66 -0.62 -10.36
N LEU A 190 15.88 0.20 -11.07
CA LEU A 190 14.59 0.71 -10.58
C LEU A 190 13.49 -0.34 -10.57
N LEU A 191 13.50 -1.29 -11.51
CA LEU A 191 12.50 -2.37 -11.59
C LEU A 191 12.97 -3.68 -10.94
N ASN A 192 14.26 -3.77 -10.55
CA ASN A 192 14.92 -5.01 -10.13
C ASN A 192 14.55 -6.17 -11.07
N ALA A 193 14.72 -5.92 -12.37
CA ALA A 193 14.21 -6.75 -13.46
C ALA A 193 15.32 -7.12 -14.45
N ASN A 194 15.22 -8.32 -15.01
CA ASN A 194 16.18 -8.81 -16.00
C ASN A 194 15.91 -8.21 -17.39
N ASP A 195 16.88 -8.31 -18.30
CA ASP A 195 16.75 -7.84 -19.70
C ASP A 195 15.49 -8.36 -20.40
N ALA A 196 15.10 -9.61 -20.13
CA ALA A 196 13.90 -10.22 -20.71
C ALA A 196 12.59 -9.62 -20.16
N GLU A 197 12.56 -9.24 -18.88
CA GLU A 197 11.39 -8.60 -18.27
C GLU A 197 11.26 -7.15 -18.73
N ILE A 198 12.38 -6.44 -18.87
CA ILE A 198 12.39 -5.07 -19.41
C ILE A 198 11.82 -5.03 -20.81
N LYS A 199 12.17 -5.99 -21.68
CA LYS A 199 11.56 -6.07 -23.02
C LYS A 199 10.05 -6.29 -22.99
N ARG A 200 9.54 -7.08 -22.01
CA ARG A 200 8.10 -7.26 -21.80
C ARG A 200 7.44 -5.96 -21.35
N PHE A 201 8.05 -5.24 -20.41
CA PHE A 201 7.55 -3.94 -19.95
C PHE A 201 7.63 -2.89 -21.05
N ALA A 202 8.70 -2.85 -21.83
CA ALA A 202 8.85 -1.96 -22.98
C ALA A 202 7.74 -2.19 -24.02
N THR A 203 7.42 -3.45 -24.32
CA THR A 203 6.28 -3.78 -25.20
C THR A 203 4.94 -3.36 -24.59
N LYS A 204 4.77 -3.47 -23.27
CA LYS A 204 3.52 -3.15 -22.58
C LYS A 204 3.29 -1.63 -22.42
N PHE A 205 4.36 -0.85 -22.30
CA PHE A 205 4.34 0.59 -22.06
C PHE A 205 4.80 1.42 -23.28
N ASP A 206 4.96 0.78 -24.43
CA ASP A 206 5.40 1.38 -25.69
C ASP A 206 6.74 2.14 -25.61
N TRP A 207 7.69 1.63 -24.82
CA TRP A 207 9.04 2.19 -24.72
C TRP A 207 9.87 1.78 -25.94
N ASN A 208 10.54 2.74 -26.58
CA ASN A 208 11.35 2.50 -27.77
C ASN A 208 12.83 2.50 -27.40
N GLU A 209 13.60 1.50 -27.88
CA GLU A 209 15.06 1.54 -27.77
C GLU A 209 15.60 2.64 -28.72
N ASP A 210 16.43 3.54 -28.20
CA ASP A 210 17.12 4.52 -29.04
C ASP A 210 18.24 3.81 -29.82
N ALA A 211 18.20 3.91 -31.14
CA ALA A 211 19.15 3.24 -32.02
C ALA A 211 20.51 3.97 -32.09
N GLU A 212 20.60 5.23 -31.65
CA GLU A 212 21.83 6.02 -31.72
C GLU A 212 22.73 5.84 -30.48
N ASN A 213 22.13 5.71 -29.29
CA ASN A 213 22.83 5.40 -28.05
C ASN A 213 22.40 4.02 -27.56
N GLY A 214 23.10 2.97 -28.02
CA GLY A 214 22.83 1.60 -27.61
C GLY A 214 22.88 1.47 -26.07
N GLY A 215 21.72 1.43 -25.44
CA GLY A 215 21.59 1.42 -23.98
C GLY A 215 20.51 2.33 -23.41
N THR A 216 19.87 3.21 -24.18
CA THR A 216 18.84 4.14 -23.67
C THR A 216 17.45 3.82 -24.23
N PHE A 217 16.43 3.81 -23.38
CA PHE A 217 15.02 3.72 -23.79
C PHE A 217 14.39 5.12 -23.85
N LEU A 218 13.82 5.45 -25.01
CA LEU A 218 12.94 6.59 -25.23
C LEU A 218 11.53 6.22 -24.76
N ILE A 219 11.10 6.86 -23.69
CA ILE A 219 9.84 6.57 -23.01
C ILE A 219 8.71 7.42 -23.60
N LYS A 220 8.93 8.73 -23.81
CA LYS A 220 7.99 9.63 -24.51
C LYS A 220 8.71 10.81 -25.20
N LYS A 221 8.31 11.14 -26.42
CA LYS A 221 8.65 12.42 -27.09
C LYS A 221 7.72 13.53 -26.58
N HIS A 222 8.29 14.56 -25.95
CA HIS A 222 7.57 15.65 -25.27
C HIS A 222 6.98 16.70 -26.23
N SER A 223 6.10 16.34 -27.18
CA SER A 223 5.51 17.35 -28.08
C SER A 223 4.12 17.86 -27.71
N VAL A 224 3.42 17.35 -26.67
CA VAL A 224 2.00 17.71 -26.48
C VAL A 224 1.53 18.10 -25.07
N TYR A 225 2.27 17.88 -23.97
CA TYR A 225 1.72 18.19 -22.63
C TYR A 225 2.71 18.83 -21.66
N THR A 226 2.95 20.13 -21.82
CA THR A 226 3.41 21.00 -20.73
C THR A 226 2.27 21.18 -19.71
N LYS A 227 1.98 20.12 -18.95
CA LYS A 227 1.19 20.22 -17.72
C LYS A 227 2.01 19.55 -16.64
N GLN A 228 2.54 20.35 -15.71
CA GLN A 228 3.11 19.82 -14.45
C GLN A 228 2.10 18.85 -13.85
N ARG A 229 2.45 17.56 -13.81
CA ARG A 229 1.73 16.57 -13.02
C ARG A 229 2.49 16.45 -11.71
N VAL A 230 2.05 17.22 -10.73
CA VAL A 230 2.55 17.11 -9.36
C VAL A 230 2.05 15.77 -8.82
N PHE A 231 2.97 14.84 -8.56
CA PHE A 231 2.69 13.62 -7.80
C PHE A 231 2.67 13.96 -6.31
N GLU A 232 1.70 14.77 -5.90
CA GLU A 232 1.30 14.89 -4.50
C GLU A 232 -0.08 14.26 -4.40
N GLU A 233 -0.23 13.24 -3.55
CA GLU A 233 -1.56 12.74 -3.19
C GLU A 233 -2.28 13.79 -2.35
N LYS A 234 -2.94 14.74 -3.03
CA LYS A 234 -3.91 15.63 -2.40
C LYS A 234 -5.22 14.88 -2.26
N ILE A 235 -5.57 14.53 -1.02
CA ILE A 235 -6.90 14.02 -0.71
C ILE A 235 -7.84 15.23 -0.64
N GLY A 236 -8.92 15.16 -1.42
CA GLY A 236 -9.96 16.19 -1.40
C GLY A 236 -10.88 16.02 -0.19
N LEU A 237 -11.41 17.13 0.32
CA LEU A 237 -12.47 17.14 1.34
C LEU A 237 -13.63 16.16 1.05
N PRO A 238 -14.09 15.94 -0.19
CA PRO A 238 -15.16 14.97 -0.47
C PRO A 238 -14.76 13.51 -0.18
N GLU A 239 -13.51 13.13 -0.50
CA GLU A 239 -12.97 11.78 -0.27
C GLU A 239 -12.81 11.52 1.23
N VAL A 240 -12.33 12.53 1.97
CA VAL A 240 -12.25 12.49 3.43
C VAL A 240 -13.64 12.52 4.06
N SER A 241 -14.56 13.33 3.54
CA SER A 241 -15.91 13.50 4.10
C SER A 241 -16.73 12.23 4.01
N ASP A 242 -16.57 11.41 2.98
CA ASP A 242 -17.27 10.12 2.90
C ASP A 242 -16.75 9.16 3.98
N VAL A 243 -15.44 9.13 4.22
CA VAL A 243 -14.83 8.33 5.30
C VAL A 243 -15.20 8.88 6.68
N LEU A 244 -15.15 10.21 6.88
CA LEU A 244 -15.51 10.85 8.14
C LEU A 244 -17.00 10.77 8.45
N ALA A 245 -17.89 10.86 7.45
CA ALA A 245 -19.33 10.67 7.64
C ALA A 245 -19.67 9.24 8.05
N ARG A 246 -18.79 8.28 7.75
CA ARG A 246 -18.93 6.89 8.18
C ARG A 246 -18.45 6.68 9.61
N LEU A 247 -17.55 7.51 10.15
CA LEU A 247 -17.14 7.43 11.56
C LEU A 247 -18.33 7.84 12.46
N PRO A 248 -18.76 6.99 13.40
CA PRO A 248 -19.78 7.39 14.36
C PRO A 248 -19.18 8.44 15.30
N ASN A 249 -19.58 9.70 15.07
CA ASN A 249 -19.48 10.85 15.95
C ASN A 249 -18.60 10.68 17.20
N ALA A 250 -17.29 10.90 17.06
CA ALA A 250 -16.46 11.40 18.15
C ALA A 250 -16.85 12.84 18.58
N MET A 251 -17.84 13.46 17.91
CA MET A 251 -18.37 14.80 18.22
C MET A 251 -19.61 14.80 19.14
N LYS A 252 -19.75 13.82 20.05
CA LYS A 252 -20.64 13.96 21.23
C LYS A 252 -19.93 14.37 22.52
N GLY A 253 -18.64 14.74 22.45
CA GLY A 253 -17.85 15.22 23.60
C GLY A 253 -17.64 16.74 23.68
N PHE A 254 -18.04 17.50 22.66
CA PHE A 254 -17.87 18.96 22.63
C PHE A 254 -19.15 19.67 22.15
N SER A 255 -20.25 19.43 22.87
CA SER A 255 -21.26 20.48 23.02
C SER A 255 -21.36 20.75 24.50
N LYS A 256 -21.10 22.00 24.88
CA LYS A 256 -21.55 22.57 26.15
C LYS A 256 -23.04 22.35 26.34
#